data_AF-A0ABD7XIX5-F1
#
_entry.id   AF-A0ABD7XIX5-F1
#
_cell.length_a   1.000
_cell.length_b   1.000
_cell.length_c   1.000
_cell.angle_alpha   90.00
_cell.angle_beta   90.00
_cell.angle_gamma   90.00
#
_symmetry.space_group_name_H-M   'P 1'
#
loop_
_entity.id
_entity.type
_entity.pdbx_description
1 polymer ?
#
loop_
_entity_poly.entity_id
_entity_poly.type
_entity_poly.pdbx_seq_one_letter_code
_entity_poly.pdbx_strand_id
1 'polypeptide(L)'
;MEYIKRFFIVIGLFLLSQIGMFTYGTLKQSSLQVGQGTMPLLSTLILIVIFIMNIGLLLVLANKLELLNFDSKFLNKKNILVLLQSFPKNLF
;
A
#
# COMPACT_ATOMS: atom_id res chain seq x y z
N MET A 1 20.99 12.17 16.93
CA MET A 1 20.35 10.84 17.16
C MET A 1 18.91 10.80 16.65
N GLU A 2 18.07 11.79 16.99
CA GLU A 2 16.65 11.80 16.58
C GLU A 2 16.44 11.86 15.05
N TYR A 3 17.21 12.70 14.34
CA TYR A 3 17.18 12.77 12.88
C TYR A 3 17.46 11.42 12.21
N ILE A 4 18.50 10.71 12.66
CA ILE A 4 18.88 9.39 12.14
C ILE A 4 17.73 8.39 12.34
N LYS A 5 17.07 8.41 13.51
CA LYS A 5 15.90 7.55 13.77
C LYS A 5 14.74 7.85 12.81
N ARG A 6 14.42 9.13 12.57
CA ARG A 6 13.39 9.54 11.61
C ARG A 6 13.71 9.08 10.18
N PHE A 7 14.97 9.17 9.77
CA PHE A 7 15.43 8.69 8.47
C PHE A 7 15.19 7.17 8.30
N PHE A 8 15.57 6.35 9.29
CA PHE A 8 15.32 4.91 9.25
C PHE A 8 13.84 4.54 9.26
N ILE A 9 13.00 5.31 9.98
CA ILE A 9 11.54 5.11 9.96
C ILE A 9 10.97 5.33 8.56
N VAL A 10 11.39 6.40 7.87
CA VAL A 10 10.95 6.68 6.50
C VAL A 10 11.39 5.58 5.54
N ILE A 11 12.64 5.10 5.66
CA ILE A 11 13.13 3.96 4.86
C ILE A 11 12.31 2.70 5.14
N GLY A 12 12.05 2.39 6.41
CA GLY A 12 11.27 1.23 6.81
C GLY A 12 9.86 1.24 6.22
N LEU A 13 9.17 2.38 6.33
CA LEU A 13 7.84 2.58 5.74
C LEU A 13 7.86 2.50 4.22
N PHE A 14 8.88 3.07 3.58
CA PHE A 14 9.06 2.97 2.14
C PHE A 14 9.19 1.51 1.70
N LEU A 15 10.09 0.74 2.32
CA LEU A 15 10.27 -0.69 1.98
C LEU A 15 8.99 -1.50 2.20
N LEU A 16 8.27 -1.23 3.28
CA LEU A 16 6.97 -1.85 3.57
C LEU A 16 5.93 -1.55 2.48
N SER A 17 5.91 -0.31 1.97
CA SER A 17 5.01 0.09 0.88
C SER A 17 5.25 -0.70 -0.41
N GLN A 18 6.51 -1.11 -0.67
CA GLN A 18 6.89 -1.82 -1.89
C GLN A 18 6.52 -3.31 -1.89
N ILE A 19 6.14 -3.89 -0.75
CA ILE A 19 5.78 -5.33 -0.65
C ILE A 19 4.68 -5.71 -1.65
N GLY A 20 3.68 -4.84 -1.85
CA GLY A 20 2.60 -5.08 -2.83
C GLY A 20 3.11 -5.16 -4.27
N MET A 21 3.92 -4.18 -4.68
CA MET A 21 4.52 -4.11 -6.02
C MET A 21 5.48 -5.28 -6.27
N PHE A 22 6.29 -5.63 -5.27
CA PHE A 22 7.22 -6.75 -5.33
C PHE A 22 6.49 -8.09 -5.48
N THR A 23 5.43 -8.30 -4.69
CA THR A 23 4.61 -9.51 -4.75
C THR A 23 3.91 -9.62 -6.10
N TYR A 24 3.36 -8.52 -6.62
CA TYR A 24 2.74 -8.47 -7.95
C TYR A 24 3.74 -8.83 -9.05
N GLY A 25 4.93 -8.21 -9.04
CA GLY A 25 5.97 -8.48 -10.03
C GLY A 25 6.40 -9.95 -10.04
N THR A 26 6.62 -10.51 -8.85
CA THR A 26 7.01 -11.93 -8.67
C THR A 26 5.94 -12.87 -9.21
N LEU A 27 4.68 -12.66 -8.82
CA LEU A 27 3.58 -13.50 -9.27
C LEU A 27 3.36 -13.37 -10.80
N LYS A 28 3.51 -12.18 -11.37
CA LYS A 28 3.33 -11.93 -12.80
C LYS A 28 4.43 -12.62 -13.60
N GLN A 29 5.68 -12.55 -13.12
CA GLN A 29 6.79 -13.23 -13.75
C GLN A 29 6.63 -14.75 -13.69
N SER A 30 6.14 -15.28 -12.56
CA SER A 30 5.81 -16.70 -12.42
C SER A 30 4.71 -17.13 -13.41
N SER A 31 3.61 -16.38 -13.54
CA SER A 31 2.55 -16.72 -14.50
C SER A 31 3.08 -16.75 -15.95
N LEU A 32 3.93 -15.79 -16.32
CA LEU A 32 4.55 -15.74 -17.64
C LEU A 32 5.50 -16.92 -17.89
N GLN A 33 6.24 -17.37 -16.88
CA GLN A 33 7.15 -18.53 -16.99
C GLN A 33 6.41 -19.84 -17.23
N VAL A 34 5.20 -19.99 -16.70
CA VAL A 34 4.34 -21.17 -16.90
C VAL A 34 3.52 -21.06 -18.20
N GLY A 35 3.79 -20.04 -19.04
CA GLY A 35 3.12 -19.83 -20.32
C GLY A 35 1.73 -19.23 -20.22
N GLN A 36 1.31 -18.75 -19.04
CA GLN A 36 0.05 -18.05 -18.88
C GLN A 36 0.23 -16.60 -19.32
N GLY A 37 -0.50 -16.19 -20.37
CA GLY A 37 -0.46 -14.81 -20.89
C GLY A 37 -1.01 -13.77 -19.91
N THR A 38 -1.75 -14.21 -18.88
CA THR A 38 -2.29 -13.38 -17.81
C THR A 38 -2.17 -14.09 -16.46
N MET A 39 -2.24 -13.34 -15.37
CA MET A 39 -2.27 -13.93 -14.03
C MET A 39 -3.58 -14.68 -13.79
N PRO A 40 -3.51 -15.89 -13.21
CA PRO A 40 -4.72 -16.65 -12.88
C PRO A 40 -5.54 -15.92 -11.82
N LEU A 41 -6.87 -16.05 -11.91
CA LEU A 41 -7.83 -15.35 -11.05
C LEU A 41 -7.55 -15.53 -9.55
N LEU A 42 -7.16 -16.76 -9.15
CA LEU A 42 -6.82 -17.07 -7.77
C LEU A 42 -5.63 -16.25 -7.26
N SER A 43 -4.57 -16.12 -8.05
CA SER A 43 -3.39 -15.30 -7.71
C SER A 43 -3.76 -13.82 -7.59
N THR A 44 -4.65 -13.33 -8.46
CA THR A 44 -5.16 -11.96 -8.40
C THR A 44 -5.96 -11.71 -7.12
N LEU A 45 -6.83 -12.63 -6.71
CA LEU A 45 -7.58 -12.52 -5.46
C LEU A 45 -6.65 -12.52 -4.23
N ILE A 46 -5.64 -13.38 -4.21
CA ILE A 46 -4.62 -13.41 -3.16
C ILE A 46 -3.88 -12.06 -3.09
N LEU A 47 -3.53 -11.50 -4.25
CA LEU A 47 -2.88 -10.18 -4.34
C LEU A 47 -3.73 -9.06 -3.74
N ILE A 48 -5.04 -9.03 -4.01
CA ILE A 48 -5.96 -8.04 -3.43
C ILE A 48 -5.95 -8.14 -1.91
N VAL A 49 -6.02 -9.35 -1.36
CA VAL A 49 -5.99 -9.59 0.08
C VAL A 49 -4.67 -9.14 0.70
N ILE A 50 -3.54 -9.45 0.06
CA ILE A 50 -2.20 -8.98 0.48
C ILE A 50 -2.12 -7.46 0.45
N PHE A 51 -2.66 -6.81 -0.58
CA PHE A 51 -2.70 -5.35 -0.69
C PHE A 51 -3.48 -4.71 0.47
N ILE A 52 -4.67 -5.23 0.77
CA ILE A 52 -5.50 -4.73 1.88
C ILE A 52 -4.76 -4.91 3.21
N MET A 53 -4.14 -6.06 3.44
CA MET A 53 -3.34 -6.30 4.64
C MET A 53 -2.15 -5.34 4.73
N ASN A 54 -1.44 -5.09 3.63
CA ASN A 54 -0.29 -4.19 3.62
C ASN A 54 -0.69 -2.74 3.92
N ILE A 55 -1.82 -2.28 3.35
CA ILE A 55 -2.39 -0.97 3.67
C ILE A 55 -2.75 -0.89 5.16
N GLY A 56 -3.46 -1.89 5.69
CA GLY A 56 -3.82 -1.95 7.12
C GLY A 56 -2.58 -1.88 8.03
N LEU A 57 -1.54 -2.63 7.70
CA LEU A 57 -0.27 -2.64 8.43
C LEU A 57 0.40 -1.26 8.42
N LEU A 58 0.45 -0.59 7.27
CA LEU A 58 0.97 0.78 7.14
C LEU A 58 0.18 1.79 7.98
N LEU A 59 -1.15 1.69 8.00
CA LEU A 59 -2.00 2.57 8.81
C LEU A 59 -1.73 2.39 10.31
N VAL A 60 -1.63 1.15 10.79
CA VAL A 60 -1.30 0.84 12.19
C VAL A 60 0.08 1.38 12.57
N LEU A 61 1.07 1.19 11.69
CA LEU A 61 2.42 1.72 11.92
C LEU A 61 2.46 3.25 11.92
N ALA A 62 1.78 3.89 10.97
CA ALA A 62 1.69 5.35 10.91
C ALA A 62 1.06 5.94 12.17
N ASN A 63 0.03 5.28 12.73
CA ASN A 63 -0.60 5.70 13.99
C ASN A 63 0.35 5.50 15.19
N LYS A 64 1.00 4.34 15.28
CA LYS A 64 1.97 4.05 16.36
C LYS A 64 3.19 4.96 16.35
N LEU A 65 3.59 5.43 15.18
CA LEU A 65 4.70 6.35 14.98
C LEU A 65 4.28 7.82 15.11
N GLU A 66 3.02 8.09 15.48
CA GLU A 66 2.43 9.44 15.58
C GLU A 66 2.55 10.26 14.29
N LEU A 67 2.74 9.60 13.14
CA LEU A 67 2.83 10.25 11.83
C LEU A 67 1.47 10.72 11.34
N LEU A 68 0.42 10.01 11.73
CA LEU A 68 -0.98 10.34 11.43
C LEU A 68 -1.81 10.06 12.68
N ASN A 69 -2.52 11.07 13.17
CA ASN A 69 -3.59 10.88 14.14
C ASN A 69 -4.87 10.53 13.38
N PHE A 70 -5.24 9.25 13.38
CA PHE A 70 -6.54 8.80 12.88
C PHE A 70 -7.65 9.14 13.87
N ASP A 71 -7.78 10.42 14.23
CA ASP A 71 -8.97 10.90 14.93
C ASP A 71 -10.17 10.86 13.96
N SER A 72 -11.40 10.75 14.47
CA SER A 72 -12.62 10.62 13.63
C SER A 72 -12.78 11.78 12.63
N LYS A 73 -12.09 12.89 12.88
CA LYS A 73 -11.96 14.05 11.99
C LYS A 73 -11.21 13.74 10.68
N PHE A 74 -10.26 12.80 10.67
CA PHE A 74 -9.47 12.46 9.48
C PHE A 74 -10.28 11.67 8.44
N LEU A 75 -11.19 10.79 8.89
CA LEU A 75 -12.10 10.00 8.06
C LEU A 75 -13.50 10.64 7.90
N ASN A 76 -13.61 11.97 8.04
CA ASN A 76 -14.86 12.66 7.76
C ASN A 76 -15.14 12.65 6.24
N LYS A 77 -16.42 12.62 5.86
CA LYS A 77 -16.90 12.69 4.46
C LYS A 77 -16.18 13.75 3.61
N LYS A 78 -15.86 14.92 4.19
CA LYS A 78 -15.09 15.97 3.51
C LYS A 78 -13.68 15.52 3.14
N ASN A 79 -12.96 14.86 4.04
CA ASN A 79 -11.58 14.42 3.80
C ASN A 79 -11.53 13.24 2.82
N ILE A 80 -12.51 12.33 2.91
CA ILE A 80 -12.66 11.23 1.95
C ILE A 80 -12.94 11.79 0.54
N LEU A 81 -13.78 12.83 0.43
CA LEU A 81 -14.03 13.51 -0.84
C LEU A 81 -12.77 14.16 -1.40
N VAL A 82 -11.97 14.83 -0.57
CA VAL A 82 -10.69 15.43 -0.97
C VAL A 82 -9.71 14.36 -1.45
N LEU A 83 -9.58 13.24 -0.72
CA LEU A 83 -8.74 12.11 -1.14
C LEU A 83 -9.15 11.58 -2.52
N LEU A 84 -10.44 11.34 -2.74
CA LEU A 84 -10.98 10.87 -4.02
C LEU A 84 -10.78 11.89 -5.16
N GLN A 85 -10.91 13.18 -4.89
CA GLN A 85 -10.68 14.24 -5.88
C GLN A 85 -9.20 14.48 -6.17
N SER A 86 -8.32 14.12 -5.24
CA SER A 86 -6.87 14.24 -5.38
C SER A 86 -6.26 13.14 -6.25
N PHE A 87 -7.00 12.04 -6.49
CA PHE A 87 -6.57 11.03 -7.45
C PHE A 87 -6.64 11.61 -8.87
N PRO A 88 -5.54 11.56 -9.64
CA PRO A 88 -5.53 12.09 -11.00
C PRO A 88 -6.57 11.34 -11.84
N LYS A 89 -7.47 12.10 -12.46
CA LYS A 89 -8.57 11.59 -13.30
C LYS A 89 -8.13 10.82 -14.56
N ASN A 90 -6.82 10.73 -14.81
CA ASN A 90 -6.24 10.14 -16.03
C ASN A 90 -5.70 8.71 -15.82
N LEU A 91 -6.15 7.98 -14.80
CA LEU A 91 -5.63 6.63 -14.49
C LEU A 91 -6.55 5.47 -14.90
N PHE A 92 -7.62 5.72 -15.65
CA PHE A 92 -8.51 4.71 -16.24
C PHE A 92 -8.69 4.93 -17.73
#